data_AF-T1EIF8-F1
#
_entry.id   AF-T1EIF8-F1
#
_cell.length_a   1.000
_cell.length_b   1.000
_cell.length_c   1.000
_cell.angle_alpha   90.00
_cell.angle_beta   90.00
_cell.angle_gamma   90.00
#
_symmetry.space_group_name_H-M   'P 1'
#
loop_
_entity.id
_entity.type
_entity.pdbx_description
1 polymer ?
#
loop_
_entity_poly.entity_id
_entity_poly.type
_entity_poly.pdbx_seq_one_letter_code
_entity_poly.pdbx_strand_id
1 'polypeptide(L)'
;KVIGWGVSFDNLLADKEGVQIFMEFLKIEYNQENLVFWLKCEDYKKLSYDEVCLAAMEMYKTHVSEDSMEMVNVDYNVRKKIEHEICQASVHLFHDAQQHIYSLMKEDIYPRFKRSELY
;
A
#
# COMPACT_ATOMS: atom_id res chain seq x y z
N LYS A 1 16.16 18.84 2.23
CA LYS A 1 15.31 17.82 1.57
C LYS A 1 14.98 16.67 2.52
N VAL A 2 15.95 16.02 3.17
CA VAL A 2 15.72 14.90 4.13
C VAL A 2 14.93 15.28 5.40
N ILE A 3 15.02 16.53 5.88
CA ILE A 3 14.37 16.97 7.15
C ILE A 3 12.85 16.75 7.15
N GLY A 4 12.18 16.87 5.99
CA GLY A 4 10.73 16.69 5.89
C GLY A 4 10.28 15.25 6.09
N TRP A 5 11.11 14.28 5.68
CA TRP A 5 10.81 12.85 5.76
C TRP A 5 10.81 12.33 7.18
N GLY A 6 11.57 12.95 8.10
CA GLY A 6 11.59 12.58 9.51
C GLY A 6 10.41 13.12 10.33
N VAL A 7 9.73 14.15 9.81
CA VAL A 7 8.65 14.88 10.49
C VAL A 7 7.32 14.12 10.43
N SER A 8 6.95 13.60 9.26
CA SER A 8 5.75 12.78 9.11
C SER A 8 5.91 11.76 7.99
N PHE A 9 5.21 10.64 8.14
CA PHE A 9 5.16 9.62 7.09
C PHE A 9 4.47 10.15 5.83
N ASP A 10 3.49 11.05 5.98
CA ASP A 10 2.81 11.68 4.83
C ASP A 10 3.77 12.54 4.00
N ASN A 11 4.71 13.25 4.64
CA ASN A 11 5.73 14.02 3.94
C ASN A 11 6.70 13.10 3.18
N LEU A 12 7.02 11.93 3.74
CA LEU A 12 7.82 10.93 3.04
C LEU A 12 7.09 10.41 1.79
N LEU A 13 5.81 10.06 1.92
CA LEU A 13 5.00 9.53 0.82
C LEU A 13 4.67 10.58 -0.26
N ALA A 14 4.66 11.87 0.09
CA ALA A 14 4.45 12.96 -0.86
C ALA A 14 5.71 13.34 -1.65
N ASP A 15 6.91 12.91 -1.20
CA ASP A 15 8.17 13.21 -1.84
C ASP A 15 8.62 12.04 -2.73
N LYS A 16 8.81 12.28 -4.03
CA LYS A 16 9.22 11.25 -4.99
C LYS A 16 10.56 10.60 -4.64
N GLU A 17 11.53 11.38 -4.17
CA GLU A 17 12.85 10.89 -3.78
C GLU A 17 12.74 10.09 -2.47
N GLY A 18 11.91 10.58 -1.53
CA GLY A 18 11.59 9.89 -0.28
C GLY A 18 10.97 8.51 -0.52
N VAL A 19 9.95 8.42 -1.38
CA VAL A 19 9.31 7.16 -1.78
C VAL A 19 10.32 6.20 -2.42
N GLN A 20 11.22 6.68 -3.27
CA GLN A 20 12.23 5.82 -3.91
C GLN A 20 13.19 5.21 -2.89
N ILE A 21 13.70 6.02 -1.96
CA ILE A 21 14.63 5.52 -0.93
C ILE A 21 13.90 4.58 0.04
N PHE A 22 12.67 4.92 0.43
CA PHE A 22 11.86 4.05 1.28
C PHE A 22 11.54 2.72 0.60
N MET A 23 11.32 2.71 -0.72
CA MET A 23 11.16 1.48 -1.50
C MET A 23 12.41 0.60 -1.45
N GLU A 24 13.62 1.16 -1.56
CA GLU A 24 14.86 0.39 -1.43
C GLU A 24 15.03 -0.20 -0.02
N PHE A 25 14.68 0.56 1.02
CA PHE A 25 14.66 0.07 2.39
C PHE A 25 13.69 -1.11 2.56
N LEU A 26 12.47 -0.99 2.02
CA LEU A 26 11.46 -2.03 2.10
C LEU A 26 11.87 -3.32 1.36
N LYS A 27 12.60 -3.22 0.24
CA LYS A 27 13.13 -4.40 -0.46
C LYS A 27 14.12 -5.19 0.40
N ILE A 28 14.94 -4.50 1.20
CA ILE A 28 15.89 -5.14 2.12
C ILE A 28 15.14 -5.86 3.25
N GLU A 29 14.07 -5.25 3.75
CA GLU A 29 13.22 -5.84 4.78
C GLU A 29 12.15 -6.80 4.25
N TYR A 30 12.11 -7.08 2.93
CA TYR A 30 11.08 -7.90 2.28
C TYR A 30 9.64 -7.45 2.58
N ASN A 31 9.39 -6.14 2.57
CA ASN A 31 8.09 -5.52 2.87
C ASN A 31 7.59 -4.60 1.74
N GLN A 32 8.22 -4.63 0.55
CA GLN A 32 7.94 -3.69 -0.55
C GLN A 32 6.51 -3.77 -1.08
N GLU A 33 5.87 -4.93 -0.98
CA GLU A 33 4.48 -5.16 -1.40
C GLU A 33 3.51 -4.21 -0.68
N ASN A 34 3.80 -3.82 0.56
CA ASN A 34 2.98 -2.88 1.33
C ASN A 34 2.94 -1.50 0.68
N LEU A 35 4.10 -0.96 0.29
CA LEU A 35 4.18 0.34 -0.37
C LEU A 35 3.63 0.28 -1.80
N VAL A 36 3.93 -0.79 -2.53
CA VAL A 36 3.39 -1.00 -3.89
C VAL A 36 1.86 -1.02 -3.85
N PHE A 37 1.27 -1.80 -2.96
CA PHE A 37 -0.18 -1.86 -2.80
C PHE A 37 -0.77 -0.51 -2.40
N TRP A 38 -0.15 0.20 -1.44
CA TRP A 38 -0.63 1.50 -1.01
C TRP A 38 -0.62 2.52 -2.15
N LEU A 39 0.45 2.57 -2.95
CA LEU A 39 0.55 3.43 -4.14
C LEU A 39 -0.48 3.05 -5.21
N LYS A 40 -0.67 1.76 -5.48
CA LYS A 40 -1.71 1.29 -6.39
C LYS A 40 -3.11 1.71 -5.91
N CYS A 41 -3.38 1.71 -4.61
CA CYS A 41 -4.63 2.21 -4.06
C CYS A 41 -4.80 3.73 -4.30
N GLU A 42 -3.73 4.53 -4.21
CA GLU A 42 -3.79 5.96 -4.57
C GLU A 42 -4.18 6.18 -6.03
N ASP A 43 -3.68 5.36 -6.94
CA ASP A 43 -4.03 5.46 -8.36
C ASP A 43 -5.41 4.86 -8.67
N TYR A 44 -5.77 3.76 -8.03
CA TYR A 44 -7.09 3.12 -8.14
C TYR A 44 -8.24 4.07 -7.80
N LYS A 45 -8.07 4.92 -6.78
CA LYS A 45 -9.06 5.93 -6.37
C LYS A 45 -9.34 6.99 -7.45
N LYS A 46 -8.47 7.12 -8.45
CA LYS A 46 -8.59 8.11 -9.54
C LYS A 46 -9.19 7.51 -10.81
N LEU A 47 -9.45 6.20 -10.83
CA LEU A 47 -9.96 5.49 -12.01
C LEU A 47 -11.40 5.87 -12.33
N SER A 48 -11.75 5.74 -13.60
CA SER A 48 -13.13 5.88 -14.06
C SER A 48 -13.95 4.62 -13.80
N TYR A 49 -15.29 4.74 -13.84
CA TYR A 49 -16.20 3.62 -13.60
C TYR A 49 -15.92 2.39 -14.49
N ASP A 50 -15.53 2.62 -15.75
CA ASP A 50 -15.27 1.57 -16.73
C ASP A 50 -13.95 0.81 -16.45
N GLU A 51 -13.00 1.44 -15.76
CA GLU A 51 -11.68 0.86 -15.45
C GLU A 51 -11.65 0.17 -14.08
N VAL A 52 -12.46 0.66 -13.14
CA VAL A 52 -12.47 0.23 -11.73
C VAL A 52 -12.62 -1.28 -11.58
N CYS A 53 -13.57 -1.91 -12.27
CA CYS A 53 -13.80 -3.35 -12.12
C CYS A 53 -12.60 -4.20 -12.57
N LEU A 54 -11.97 -3.85 -13.71
CA LEU A 54 -10.81 -4.57 -14.22
C LEU A 54 -9.60 -4.40 -13.30
N ALA A 55 -9.33 -3.16 -12.89
CA ALA A 55 -8.23 -2.87 -11.97
C ALA A 55 -8.44 -3.53 -10.61
N ALA A 56 -9.68 -3.61 -10.12
CA ALA A 56 -10.01 -4.26 -8.87
C ALA A 56 -9.66 -5.75 -8.90
N MET A 57 -10.04 -6.45 -9.96
CA MET A 57 -9.73 -7.87 -10.13
C MET A 57 -8.22 -8.12 -10.18
N GLU A 58 -7.47 -7.27 -10.90
CA GLU A 58 -6.01 -7.36 -10.95
C GLU A 58 -5.39 -7.13 -9.57
N MET A 59 -5.77 -6.04 -8.88
CA MET A 59 -5.27 -5.71 -7.55
C MET A 59 -5.61 -6.79 -6.53
N TYR A 60 -6.82 -7.36 -6.57
CA TYR A 60 -7.21 -8.48 -5.71
C TYR A 60 -6.28 -9.67 -5.93
N LYS A 61 -6.08 -10.08 -7.19
CA LYS A 61 -5.25 -11.23 -7.53
C LYS A 61 -3.79 -11.03 -7.13
N THR A 62 -3.25 -9.82 -7.28
CA THR A 62 -1.83 -9.54 -6.99
C THR A 62 -1.57 -9.25 -5.51
N HIS A 63 -2.49 -8.66 -4.75
CA HIS A 63 -2.16 -8.17 -3.40
C HIS A 63 -3.08 -8.69 -2.29
N VAL A 64 -4.23 -9.28 -2.60
CA VAL A 64 -5.22 -9.63 -1.57
C VAL A 64 -5.49 -11.14 -1.51
N SER A 65 -5.45 -11.82 -2.66
CA SER A 65 -5.65 -13.26 -2.78
C SER A 65 -4.62 -14.04 -1.96
N GLU A 66 -5.07 -15.12 -1.30
CA GLU A 66 -4.22 -16.02 -0.51
C GLU A 66 -3.19 -16.77 -1.34
N ASP A 67 -3.44 -16.90 -2.65
CA ASP A 67 -2.52 -17.53 -3.59
C ASP A 67 -1.46 -16.55 -4.12
N SER A 68 -1.47 -15.28 -3.69
CA SER A 68 -0.53 -14.28 -4.18
C SER A 68 0.82 -14.34 -3.47
N MET A 69 1.89 -14.27 -4.26
CA MET A 69 3.27 -14.10 -3.78
C MET A 69 3.55 -12.68 -3.25
N GLU A 70 2.71 -11.70 -3.61
CA GLU A 70 2.83 -10.28 -3.20
C GLU A 70 1.64 -9.86 -2.31
N MET A 71 1.07 -10.83 -1.59
CA MET A 71 -0.05 -10.62 -0.68
C MET A 71 0.36 -9.66 0.44
N VAL A 72 -0.41 -8.58 0.62
CA VAL A 72 -0.21 -7.67 1.74
C VAL A 72 -0.80 -8.23 3.03
N ASN A 73 -0.19 -7.85 4.15
CA ASN A 73 -0.67 -8.26 5.47
C ASN A 73 -1.92 -7.45 5.86
N VAL A 74 -3.10 -7.96 5.51
CA VAL A 74 -4.40 -7.38 5.88
C VAL A 74 -5.22 -8.37 6.69
N ASP A 75 -5.96 -7.87 7.67
CA ASP A 75 -6.83 -8.69 8.53
C ASP A 75 -7.86 -9.49 7.71
N TYR A 76 -8.16 -10.70 8.19
CA TYR A 76 -9.10 -11.64 7.55
C TYR A 76 -10.45 -11.00 7.19
N ASN A 77 -11.00 -10.17 8.06
CA ASN A 77 -12.29 -9.50 7.83
C ASN A 77 -12.24 -8.51 6.66
N VAL A 78 -11.11 -7.79 6.52
CA VAL A 78 -10.92 -6.84 5.42
C VAL A 78 -10.79 -7.59 4.10
N ARG A 79 -10.03 -8.69 4.07
CA ARG A 79 -9.94 -9.57 2.90
C ARG A 79 -11.31 -10.09 2.48
N LYS A 80 -12.08 -10.64 3.42
CA LYS A 80 -13.42 -11.19 3.15
C LYS A 80 -14.39 -10.15 2.61
N LYS A 81 -14.30 -8.91 3.09
CA LYS A 81 -15.10 -7.80 2.56
C LYS A 81 -14.76 -7.51 1.11
N ILE A 82 -13.47 -7.40 0.79
CA ILE A 82 -13.00 -7.20 -0.60
C ILE A 82 -13.48 -8.34 -1.50
N GLU A 83 -13.36 -9.60 -1.06
CA GLU A 83 -13.82 -10.77 -1.81
C GLU A 83 -15.32 -10.74 -2.13
N HIS A 84 -16.13 -10.23 -1.21
CA HIS A 84 -17.58 -10.13 -1.41
C HIS A 84 -17.96 -8.99 -2.38
N GLU A 85 -17.25 -7.87 -2.29
CA GLU A 85 -17.57 -6.65 -3.03
C GLU A 85 -16.87 -6.55 -4.40
N ILE A 86 -15.91 -7.44 -4.70
CA ILE A 86 -15.11 -7.42 -5.94
C ILE A 86 -15.94 -7.45 -7.23
N CYS A 87 -17.09 -8.14 -7.22
CA CYS A 87 -18.00 -8.24 -8.36
C CYS A 87 -18.74 -6.93 -8.67
N GLN A 88 -18.84 -6.03 -7.69
CA GLN A 88 -19.43 -4.70 -7.80
C GLN A 88 -18.45 -3.66 -7.26
N ALA A 89 -17.20 -3.76 -7.71
CA ALA A 89 -16.10 -2.96 -7.22
C ALA A 89 -16.41 -1.45 -7.35
N SER A 90 -16.12 -0.72 -6.28
CA SER A 90 -16.12 0.74 -6.27
C SER A 90 -14.69 1.27 -6.12
N VAL A 91 -14.49 2.57 -6.36
CA VAL A 91 -13.22 3.26 -6.09
C VAL A 91 -12.79 3.20 -4.61
N HIS A 92 -13.70 2.79 -3.70
CA HIS A 92 -13.45 2.66 -2.27
C HIS A 92 -13.23 1.22 -1.80
N LEU A 93 -13.26 0.23 -2.70
CA LEU A 93 -13.14 -1.19 -2.37
C LEU A 93 -11.94 -1.51 -1.46
N PHE A 94 -10.78 -0.90 -1.74
CA PHE A 94 -9.55 -1.15 -1.00
C PHE A 94 -9.29 -0.16 0.15
N HIS A 95 -10.24 0.71 0.49
CA HIS A 95 -10.01 1.77 1.48
C HIS A 95 -9.54 1.24 2.83
N ASP A 96 -10.26 0.25 3.39
CA ASP A 96 -9.94 -0.31 4.71
C ASP A 96 -8.58 -1.03 4.69
N ALA A 97 -8.29 -1.78 3.62
CA ALA A 97 -6.98 -2.41 3.41
C ALA A 97 -5.87 -1.38 3.30
N GLN A 98 -6.08 -0.30 2.53
CA GLN A 98 -5.10 0.77 2.36
C GLN A 98 -4.77 1.44 3.69
N GLN A 99 -5.77 1.71 4.53
CA GLN A 99 -5.57 2.28 5.86
C GLN A 99 -4.79 1.34 6.78
N HIS A 100 -5.11 0.04 6.77
CA HIS A 100 -4.39 -0.95 7.56
C HIS A 100 -2.90 -0.99 7.17
N ILE A 101 -2.61 -1.06 5.87
CA ILE A 101 -1.24 -1.09 5.35
C ILE A 101 -0.49 0.21 5.61
N TYR A 102 -1.16 1.36 5.51
CA TYR A 102 -0.58 2.65 5.89
C TYR A 102 -0.17 2.64 7.38
N SER A 103 -1.04 2.20 8.28
CA SER A 103 -0.72 2.13 9.71
C SER A 103 0.42 1.16 10.00
N LEU A 104 0.41 -0.02 9.38
CA LEU A 104 1.51 -0.99 9.48
C LEU A 104 2.85 -0.37 9.07
N MET A 105 2.91 0.28 7.91
CA MET A 105 4.13 0.95 7.45
C MET A 105 4.52 2.10 8.38
N LYS A 106 3.57 2.91 8.84
CA LYS A 106 3.83 4.10 9.66
C LYS A 106 4.31 3.76 11.07
N GLU A 107 3.74 2.73 11.69
CA GLU A 107 3.94 2.40 13.09
C GLU A 107 5.10 1.43 13.29
N ASP A 108 5.31 0.50 12.36
CA ASP A 108 6.32 -0.54 12.49
C ASP A 108 7.56 -0.27 11.62
N ILE A 109 7.36 -0.03 10.33
CA ILE A 109 8.45 0.01 9.34
C ILE A 109 9.15 1.37 9.30
N TYR A 110 8.38 2.45 9.25
CA TYR A 110 8.88 3.82 9.13
C TYR A 110 9.80 4.25 10.30
N PRO A 111 9.56 3.87 11.57
CA PRO A 111 10.51 4.11 12.65
C PRO A 111 11.82 3.35 12.50
N ARG A 112 11.85 2.20 11.80
CA ARG A 112 13.09 1.49 11.47
C ARG A 112 13.81 2.15 10.31
N PHE A 113 13.09 2.57 9.28
CA PHE A 113 13.64 3.35 8.16
C PHE A 113 14.41 4.58 8.66
N LYS A 114 13.83 5.38 9.55
CA LYS A 114 14.49 6.56 10.16
C LYS A 114 15.74 6.26 10.98
N ARG A 115 15.96 4.99 11.36
CA ARG A 115 17.14 4.52 12.10
C ARG A 115 18.14 3.77 11.21
N SER A 116 17.80 3.56 9.93
CA SER A 116 18.63 2.85 8.97
C SER A 116 19.68 3.78 8.35
N GLU A 117 20.72 3.19 7.73
CA GLU A 117 21.75 3.95 7.00
C GLU A 117 21.21 4.59 5.70
N LEU A 118 20.02 4.20 5.24
CA LEU A 118 19.40 4.72 4.02
C LEU A 118 18.68 6.07 4.23
N TYR A 119 18.40 6.47 5.48
CA TYR A 119 17.76 7.74 5.82
C TYR A 119 18.81 8.84 6.07
#